data_AF-A0A1I0M018-F1
#
_entry.id   AF-A0A1I0M018-F1
#
_cell.length_a   1.000
_cell.length_b   1.000
_cell.length_c   1.000
_cell.angle_alpha   90.00
_cell.angle_beta   90.00
_cell.angle_gamma   90.00
#
_symmetry.space_group_name_H-M   'P 1'
#
loop_
_entity.id
_entity.type
_entity.pdbx_description
1 polymer ?
#
loop_
_entity_poly.entity_id
_entity_poly.type
_entity_poly.pdbx_seq_one_letter_code
_entity_poly.pdbx_strand_id
1 'polypeptide(L)'
;MATIDDQTEAWYGAEGQISQLRGLLFKLGCLGATLLALLLVFVFLLYVANDAIEPMSVEPIWTVTLTAPIWAVSVTVPLPAWWLAVAATVGAPALALTGYYYRFDPRAGEVAYAALGLPIAATLLAGGVVIAFRHIVSPREWLALVVAAAVAVGLLALHVRTRDAAAVERGLVATLVPLLVVVGVPGVVPSLRGLILSLPVLPLPSLSLLGTFAAPVGLGVAWYVSRVRESPRAGWLAGGATVVASALGLVAAPLVGIAATTWIVLVTVVGVPVGLYVERVVRRGEGIAGLAMPVVIGAGVVACALVVEALGFSGPNVWFDWDFLTTAHSRDPYDAGIYPALVGSVMLIIVVAVSAFPVGVGAAIYLEEYAPSEGPLGRFVELIEINIANLAGVPSVVYGLLGVALFVNTAGLGRGIVVVGGLTVGLLVLPIVIVSAQEAIQAVPDSQRRAAYGMGATRWQMVRTTVLPRAMPGILTGTILALGRAIGETAPLLMVGVAAVVRIPPNSFFSRFSAMPRQIFSWARLAQPEFYHGVLAAGVLVLLTVLLMMNGTAILLRNKYQRRE
;
A
#
# COMPACT_ATOMS: atom_id res chain seq x y z
N MET A 1 20.25 -25.93 2.65
CA MET A 1 20.38 -27.31 2.14
C MET A 1 19.84 -28.22 3.22
N ALA A 2 18.53 -28.39 3.25
CA ALA A 2 17.85 -29.35 4.12
C ALA A 2 17.28 -30.39 3.16
N THR A 3 17.86 -31.58 3.22
CA THR A 3 17.45 -32.77 2.47
C THR A 3 16.03 -33.12 2.88
N ILE A 4 15.07 -32.91 1.97
CA ILE A 4 13.74 -33.50 2.09
C ILE A 4 13.96 -34.99 1.84
N ASP A 5 13.76 -35.77 2.89
CA ASP A 5 13.81 -37.21 2.88
C ASP A 5 12.60 -37.72 2.08
N ASP A 6 12.87 -38.29 0.91
CA ASP A 6 11.88 -38.78 -0.07
C ASP A 6 11.24 -40.13 0.37
N GLN A 7 11.42 -40.54 1.63
CA GLN A 7 11.08 -41.89 2.10
C GLN A 7 9.82 -42.01 2.98
N THR A 8 9.07 -40.94 3.23
CA THR A 8 7.84 -41.01 4.07
C THR A 8 6.50 -41.08 3.32
N GLU A 9 6.47 -41.24 2.00
CA GLU A 9 5.22 -41.51 1.23
C GLU A 9 4.79 -43.00 1.24
N ALA A 10 5.08 -43.73 2.32
CA ALA A 10 4.68 -45.12 2.45
C ALA A 10 3.72 -45.31 3.63
N TRP A 11 2.45 -44.91 3.48
CA TRP A 11 1.39 -45.47 4.32
C TRP A 11 0.01 -45.58 3.62
N TYR A 12 -0.47 -46.83 3.58
CA TYR A 12 -1.78 -47.39 3.22
C TYR A 12 -2.29 -47.23 1.78
N GLY A 13 -2.01 -48.25 0.95
CA GLY A 13 -2.74 -48.49 -0.32
C GLY A 13 -1.91 -48.81 -1.56
N ALA A 14 -0.63 -49.17 -1.43
CA ALA A 14 0.30 -49.38 -2.55
C ALA A 14 0.07 -50.66 -3.39
N GLU A 15 -1.16 -51.20 -3.43
CA GLU A 15 -1.53 -52.36 -4.27
C GLU A 15 -2.84 -52.16 -5.06
N GLY A 16 -3.20 -50.90 -5.35
CA GLY A 16 -4.20 -50.60 -6.37
C GLY A 16 -3.55 -49.90 -7.55
N GLN A 17 -3.64 -50.47 -8.76
CA GLN A 17 -3.35 -49.80 -10.04
C GLN A 17 -4.36 -48.66 -10.29
N ILE A 18 -4.47 -47.70 -9.38
CA ILE A 18 -5.30 -46.51 -9.51
C ILE A 18 -4.51 -45.54 -10.39
N SER A 19 -4.80 -45.59 -11.69
CA SER A 19 -4.33 -44.70 -12.77
C SER A 19 -3.48 -43.49 -12.32
N GLN A 20 -2.17 -43.70 -12.17
CA GLN A 20 -1.19 -42.62 -11.97
C GLN A 20 -1.30 -41.55 -13.08
N LEU A 21 -1.78 -41.97 -14.26
CA LEU A 21 -2.04 -41.10 -15.41
C LEU A 21 -3.16 -40.09 -15.13
N ARG A 22 -4.26 -40.48 -14.46
CA ARG A 22 -5.32 -39.54 -14.05
C ARG A 22 -4.81 -38.52 -13.02
N GLY A 23 -4.01 -38.97 -12.05
CA GLY A 23 -3.39 -38.09 -11.07
C GLY A 23 -2.40 -37.10 -11.70
N LEU A 24 -1.57 -37.59 -12.64
CA LEU A 24 -0.62 -36.76 -13.39
C LEU A 24 -1.33 -35.75 -14.29
N LEU A 25 -2.36 -36.18 -15.03
CA LEU A 25 -3.17 -35.28 -15.87
C LEU A 25 -3.87 -34.21 -15.03
N PHE A 26 -4.38 -34.55 -13.85
CA PHE A 26 -4.96 -33.58 -12.93
C PHE A 26 -3.91 -32.56 -12.46
N LYS A 27 -2.73 -33.02 -12.01
CA LYS A 27 -1.62 -32.14 -11.60
C LYS A 27 -1.16 -31.21 -12.72
N LEU A 28 -0.98 -31.74 -13.93
CA LEU A 28 -0.62 -30.96 -15.11
C LEU A 28 -1.73 -29.99 -15.52
N GLY A 29 -2.99 -30.38 -15.36
CA GLY A 29 -4.15 -29.51 -15.56
C GLY A 29 -4.15 -28.31 -14.60
N CYS A 30 -3.92 -28.55 -13.30
CA CYS A 30 -3.82 -27.48 -12.29
C CYS A 30 -2.63 -26.55 -12.55
N LEU A 31 -1.47 -27.11 -12.91
CA LEU A 31 -0.29 -26.31 -13.27
C LEU A 31 -0.56 -25.49 -14.54
N GLY A 32 -1.12 -26.11 -15.57
CA GLY A 32 -1.48 -25.46 -16.83
C GLY A 32 -2.48 -24.32 -16.62
N ALA A 33 -3.50 -24.51 -15.79
CA ALA A 33 -4.44 -23.46 -15.44
C ALA A 33 -3.77 -22.27 -14.72
N THR A 34 -2.86 -22.55 -13.78
CA THR A 34 -2.11 -21.52 -13.05
C THR A 34 -1.19 -20.73 -13.98
N LEU A 35 -0.43 -21.44 -14.84
CA LEU A 35 0.45 -20.82 -15.83
C LEU A 35 -0.33 -20.02 -16.87
N LEU A 36 -1.47 -20.53 -17.33
CA LEU A 36 -2.35 -19.81 -18.26
C LEU A 36 -2.88 -18.52 -17.63
N ALA A 37 -3.34 -18.57 -16.38
CA ALA A 37 -3.82 -17.38 -15.67
C ALA A 37 -2.71 -16.32 -15.52
N LEU A 38 -1.51 -16.74 -15.11
CA LEU A 38 -0.35 -15.85 -15.00
C LEU A 38 0.05 -15.28 -16.36
N LEU A 39 0.05 -16.09 -17.41
CA LEU A 39 0.37 -15.66 -18.77
C LEU A 39 -0.66 -14.64 -19.28
N LEU A 40 -1.95 -14.87 -19.08
CA LEU A 40 -3.01 -13.95 -19.50
C LEU A 40 -2.89 -12.60 -18.78
N VAL A 41 -2.67 -12.60 -17.47
CA VAL A 41 -2.44 -11.37 -16.70
C VAL A 41 -1.16 -10.67 -17.19
N PHE A 42 -0.08 -11.43 -17.41
CA PHE A 42 1.18 -10.86 -17.92
C PHE A 42 1.01 -10.21 -19.29
N VAL A 43 0.36 -10.89 -20.24
CA VAL A 43 0.08 -10.36 -21.58
C VAL A 43 -0.81 -9.12 -21.50
N PHE A 44 -1.83 -9.13 -20.64
CA PHE A 44 -2.68 -7.97 -20.41
C PHE A 44 -1.89 -6.77 -19.88
N LEU A 45 -1.03 -6.98 -18.88
CA LEU A 45 -0.17 -5.94 -18.33
C LEU A 45 0.84 -5.41 -19.36
N LEU A 46 1.38 -6.29 -20.21
CA LEU A 46 2.28 -5.89 -21.29
C LEU A 46 1.57 -5.02 -22.32
N TYR A 47 0.34 -5.36 -22.69
CA TYR A 47 -0.48 -4.55 -23.59
C TYR A 47 -0.74 -3.16 -23.01
N VAL A 48 -1.19 -3.09 -21.74
CA VAL A 48 -1.42 -1.81 -21.04
C VAL A 48 -0.14 -0.99 -20.93
N ALA A 49 0.99 -1.61 -20.62
CA ALA A 49 2.28 -0.91 -20.53
C ALA A 49 2.75 -0.40 -21.90
N ASN A 50 2.55 -1.18 -22.96
CA ASN A 50 2.87 -0.77 -24.33
C ASN A 50 2.04 0.44 -24.75
N ASP A 51 0.74 0.41 -24.48
CA ASP A 51 -0.18 1.49 -24.83
C ASP A 51 0.10 2.77 -24.01
N ALA A 52 0.53 2.64 -22.75
CA ALA A 52 0.85 3.79 -21.90
C ALA A 52 2.20 4.47 -22.22
N ILE A 53 3.20 3.70 -22.67
CA ILE A 53 4.57 4.17 -22.91
C ILE A 53 4.85 4.40 -24.40
N GLU A 54 4.08 3.75 -25.27
CA GLU A 54 4.24 3.70 -26.72
C GLU A 54 5.71 3.58 -27.17
N PRO A 55 6.42 2.52 -26.74
CA PRO A 55 7.84 2.40 -27.03
C PRO A 55 8.16 2.34 -28.53
N MET A 56 7.17 1.97 -29.35
CA MET A 56 7.31 1.84 -30.80
C MET A 56 6.78 3.05 -31.58
N SER A 57 6.42 4.16 -30.91
CA SER A 57 5.84 5.37 -31.53
C SER A 57 6.79 6.14 -32.45
N VAL A 58 8.09 5.93 -32.32
CA VAL A 58 9.13 6.66 -33.06
C VAL A 58 9.50 5.93 -34.35
N GLU A 59 9.75 6.69 -35.42
CA GLU A 59 10.18 6.13 -36.71
C GLU A 59 11.41 5.21 -36.55
N PRO A 60 11.35 3.97 -37.04
CA PRO A 60 12.43 3.02 -36.89
C PRO A 60 13.58 3.32 -37.86
N ILE A 61 14.80 3.40 -37.31
CA ILE A 61 16.03 3.54 -38.11
C ILE A 61 16.53 2.16 -38.59
N TRP A 62 16.18 1.08 -37.87
CA TRP A 62 16.63 -0.28 -38.15
C TRP A 62 15.45 -1.25 -38.18
N THR A 63 15.58 -2.34 -38.94
CA THR A 63 14.63 -3.47 -38.93
C THR A 63 15.39 -4.77 -38.69
N VAL A 64 14.88 -5.60 -37.77
CA VAL A 64 15.46 -6.92 -37.47
C VAL A 64 14.48 -7.99 -37.91
N THR A 65 14.90 -8.85 -38.83
CA THR A 65 14.08 -9.98 -39.30
C THR A 65 14.43 -11.23 -38.51
N LEU A 66 13.54 -11.63 -37.60
CA LEU A 66 13.63 -12.90 -36.90
C LEU A 66 12.98 -13.99 -37.75
N THR A 67 13.79 -14.89 -38.29
CA THR A 67 13.32 -16.07 -39.04
C THR A 67 13.24 -17.28 -38.11
N ALA A 68 12.04 -17.81 -37.90
CA ALA A 68 11.87 -19.11 -37.23
C ALA A 68 12.06 -20.23 -38.27
N PRO A 69 13.17 -21.01 -38.22
CA PRO A 69 13.50 -21.97 -39.28
C PRO A 69 12.49 -23.13 -39.37
N ILE A 70 11.76 -23.41 -38.29
CA ILE A 70 10.80 -24.52 -38.20
C ILE A 70 9.45 -24.16 -38.83
N TRP A 71 9.06 -22.88 -38.85
CA TRP A 71 7.74 -22.43 -39.29
C TRP A 71 7.76 -21.56 -40.55
N ALA A 72 8.95 -21.27 -41.11
CA ALA A 72 9.14 -20.36 -42.25
C ALA A 72 8.48 -18.97 -42.07
N VAL A 73 8.23 -18.58 -40.81
CA VAL A 73 7.71 -17.25 -40.47
C VAL A 73 8.90 -16.33 -40.25
N SER A 74 8.94 -15.24 -41.00
CA SER A 74 9.86 -14.12 -40.78
C SER A 74 9.08 -12.98 -40.17
N VAL A 75 9.50 -12.54 -38.97
CA VAL A 75 8.93 -11.38 -38.29
C VAL A 75 9.95 -10.25 -38.38
N THR A 76 9.63 -9.20 -39.13
CA THR A 76 10.44 -7.99 -39.19
C THR A 76 10.01 -7.05 -38.09
N VAL A 77 10.87 -6.87 -37.08
CA VAL A 77 10.63 -5.97 -35.96
C VAL A 77 11.35 -4.64 -36.24
N PRO A 78 10.62 -3.53 -36.43
CA PRO A 78 11.23 -2.21 -36.49
C PRO A 78 11.84 -1.87 -35.13
N LEU A 79 13.09 -1.39 -35.09
CA LEU A 79 13.76 -0.96 -33.85
C LEU A 79 13.98 0.55 -33.89
N PRO A 80 13.23 1.34 -33.09
CA PRO A 80 13.49 2.75 -32.89
C PRO A 80 14.91 3.01 -32.36
N ALA A 81 15.50 4.14 -32.76
CA ALA A 81 16.87 4.47 -32.38
C ALA A 81 17.07 4.62 -30.86
N TRP A 82 16.04 5.13 -30.17
CA TRP A 82 16.04 5.29 -28.73
C TRP A 82 16.10 3.92 -27.99
N TRP A 83 15.54 2.85 -28.56
CA TRP A 83 15.63 1.50 -28.00
C TRP A 83 17.06 0.98 -27.97
N LEU A 84 17.85 1.27 -29.00
CA LEU A 84 19.27 0.91 -29.04
C LEU A 84 20.06 1.68 -27.99
N ALA A 85 19.74 2.98 -27.80
CA ALA A 85 20.35 3.78 -26.75
C ALA A 85 20.05 3.18 -25.37
N VAL A 86 18.78 2.85 -25.06
CA VAL A 86 18.39 2.21 -23.79
C VAL A 86 19.03 0.84 -23.63
N ALA A 87 19.00 0.01 -24.67
CA ALA A 87 19.60 -1.33 -24.63
C ALA A 87 21.11 -1.26 -24.40
N ALA A 88 21.82 -0.32 -25.02
CA ALA A 88 23.27 -0.18 -24.88
C ALA A 88 23.68 0.45 -23.54
N THR A 89 22.95 1.46 -23.06
CA THR A 89 23.35 2.26 -21.89
C THR A 89 22.77 1.74 -20.58
N VAL A 90 21.57 1.15 -20.59
CA VAL A 90 20.89 0.63 -19.40
C VAL A 90 20.82 -0.89 -19.43
N GLY A 91 20.27 -1.46 -20.52
CA GLY A 91 19.96 -2.88 -20.61
C GLY A 91 21.18 -3.78 -20.53
N ALA A 92 22.16 -3.58 -21.40
CA ALA A 92 23.36 -4.40 -21.48
C ALA A 92 24.22 -4.33 -20.20
N PRO A 93 24.50 -3.15 -19.61
CA PRO A 93 25.20 -3.08 -18.33
C PRO A 93 24.43 -3.76 -17.20
N ALA A 94 23.12 -3.56 -17.11
CA ALA A 94 22.28 -4.20 -16.09
C ALA A 94 22.28 -5.73 -16.23
N LEU A 95 22.13 -6.25 -17.45
CA LEU A 95 22.15 -7.69 -17.73
C LEU A 95 23.54 -8.29 -17.49
N ALA A 96 24.60 -7.60 -17.87
CA ALA A 96 25.98 -8.03 -17.62
C ALA A 96 26.27 -8.13 -16.12
N LEU A 97 25.88 -7.11 -15.34
CA LEU A 97 26.04 -7.09 -13.89
C LEU A 97 25.21 -8.19 -13.22
N THR A 98 23.96 -8.37 -13.66
CA THR A 98 23.07 -9.43 -13.15
C THR A 98 23.63 -10.81 -13.46
N GLY A 99 24.11 -11.03 -14.69
CA GLY A 99 24.75 -12.29 -15.09
C GLY A 99 26.05 -12.56 -14.34
N TYR A 100 26.82 -11.51 -14.04
CA TYR A 100 28.00 -11.60 -13.18
C TYR A 100 27.63 -12.01 -11.76
N TYR A 101 26.63 -11.37 -11.13
CA TYR A 101 26.18 -11.74 -9.79
C TYR A 101 25.63 -13.15 -9.73
N TYR A 102 24.81 -13.54 -10.70
CA TYR A 102 24.25 -14.89 -10.73
C TYR A 102 25.33 -15.98 -10.81
N ARG A 103 26.42 -15.73 -11.57
CA ARG A 103 27.50 -16.73 -11.74
C ARG A 103 28.56 -16.70 -10.66
N PHE A 104 28.94 -15.52 -10.17
CA PHE A 104 30.15 -15.33 -9.35
C PHE A 104 29.87 -14.84 -7.92
N ASP A 105 28.78 -14.10 -7.69
CA ASP A 105 28.42 -13.60 -6.35
C ASP A 105 26.89 -13.50 -6.16
N PRO A 106 26.22 -14.62 -5.82
CA PRO A 106 24.77 -14.64 -5.63
C PRO A 106 24.28 -13.68 -4.54
N ARG A 107 25.12 -13.43 -3.52
CA ARG A 107 24.78 -12.49 -2.42
C ARG A 107 24.78 -11.05 -2.91
N ALA A 108 25.72 -10.66 -3.78
CA ALA A 108 25.66 -9.37 -4.46
C ALA A 108 24.40 -9.24 -5.34
N GLY A 109 23.90 -10.34 -5.91
CA GLY A 109 22.62 -10.37 -6.62
C GLY A 109 21.45 -9.99 -5.73
N GLU A 110 21.32 -10.62 -4.56
CA GLU A 110 20.27 -10.28 -3.58
C GLU A 110 20.36 -8.81 -3.14
N VAL A 111 21.58 -8.31 -2.90
CA VAL A 111 21.81 -6.91 -2.55
C VAL A 111 21.42 -5.98 -3.68
N ALA A 112 21.75 -6.32 -4.94
CA ALA A 112 21.40 -5.52 -6.11
C ALA A 112 19.89 -5.37 -6.27
N TYR A 113 19.14 -6.47 -6.13
CA TYR A 113 17.68 -6.43 -6.19
C TYR A 113 17.07 -5.58 -5.09
N ALA A 114 17.52 -5.74 -3.85
CA ALA A 114 17.01 -4.95 -2.72
C ALA A 114 17.43 -3.47 -2.80
N ALA A 115 18.65 -3.17 -3.24
CA ALA A 115 19.14 -1.80 -3.41
C ALA A 115 18.43 -1.05 -4.53
N LEU A 116 17.92 -1.75 -5.56
CA LEU A 116 17.06 -1.18 -6.59
C LEU A 116 15.60 -1.04 -6.13
N GLY A 117 15.05 -2.09 -5.55
CA GLY A 117 13.63 -2.13 -5.19
C GLY A 117 13.27 -1.22 -4.02
N LEU A 118 14.15 -1.12 -3.01
CA LEU A 118 13.86 -0.37 -1.78
C LEU A 118 13.67 1.14 -2.02
N PRO A 119 14.54 1.87 -2.74
CA PRO A 119 14.32 3.29 -3.03
C PRO A 119 13.05 3.54 -3.84
N ILE A 120 12.74 2.68 -4.81
CA ILE A 120 11.52 2.79 -5.63
C ILE A 120 10.29 2.63 -4.73
N ALA A 121 10.20 1.53 -3.99
CA ALA A 121 9.09 1.28 -3.07
C ALA A 121 8.95 2.38 -2.00
N ALA A 122 10.08 2.88 -1.49
CA ALA A 122 10.08 3.93 -0.49
C ALA A 122 9.66 5.31 -1.05
N THR A 123 10.06 5.64 -2.29
CA THR A 123 9.66 6.90 -2.95
C THR A 123 8.16 6.90 -3.23
N LEU A 124 7.65 5.75 -3.64
CA LEU A 124 6.23 5.52 -3.84
C LEU A 124 5.43 5.68 -2.54
N LEU A 125 5.91 5.07 -1.45
CA LEU A 125 5.38 5.29 -0.09
C LEU A 125 5.43 6.77 0.33
N ALA A 126 6.54 7.44 0.07
CA ALA A 126 6.71 8.86 0.36
C ALA A 126 5.69 9.71 -0.40
N GLY A 127 5.37 9.36 -1.66
CA GLY A 127 4.29 9.99 -2.43
C GLY A 127 2.94 9.94 -1.71
N GLY A 128 2.56 8.77 -1.19
CA GLY A 128 1.35 8.61 -0.38
C GLY A 128 1.36 9.47 0.90
N VAL A 129 2.49 9.52 1.61
CA VAL A 129 2.66 10.35 2.82
C VAL A 129 2.60 11.85 2.48
N VAL A 130 3.19 12.28 1.36
CA VAL A 130 3.11 13.66 0.88
C VAL A 130 1.66 14.04 0.53
N ILE A 131 0.93 13.16 -0.15
CA ILE A 131 -0.50 13.35 -0.44
C ILE A 131 -1.29 13.50 0.86
N ALA A 132 -1.02 12.66 1.86
CA ALA A 132 -1.67 12.75 3.16
C ALA A 132 -1.41 14.10 3.83
N PHE A 133 -0.16 14.58 3.86
CA PHE A 133 0.15 15.89 4.44
C PHE A 133 -0.36 17.08 3.63
N ARG A 134 -0.55 16.92 2.32
CA ARG A 134 -1.03 17.98 1.44
C ARG A 134 -2.56 18.13 1.46
N HIS A 135 -3.29 17.02 1.56
CA HIS A 135 -4.75 17.01 1.32
C HIS A 135 -5.58 16.46 2.49
N ILE A 136 -4.98 15.73 3.43
CA ILE A 136 -5.71 15.07 4.52
C ILE A 136 -5.47 15.77 5.85
N VAL A 137 -4.21 15.91 6.24
CA VAL A 137 -3.81 16.53 7.50
C VAL A 137 -2.69 17.51 7.22
N SER A 138 -2.98 18.81 7.27
CA SER A 138 -1.93 19.82 7.08
C SER A 138 -0.81 19.65 8.11
N PRO A 139 0.45 20.01 7.81
CA PRO A 139 1.56 19.92 8.79
C PRO A 139 1.30 20.58 10.14
N ARG A 140 0.49 21.65 10.16
CA ARG A 140 0.09 22.35 11.40
C ARG A 140 -0.98 21.57 12.17
N GLU A 141 -1.93 20.96 11.46
CA GLU A 141 -2.89 20.05 12.09
C GLU A 141 -2.22 18.79 12.62
N TRP A 142 -1.22 18.26 11.90
CA TRP A 142 -0.43 17.13 12.38
C TRP A 142 0.30 17.47 13.68
N LEU A 143 0.92 18.65 13.76
CA LEU A 143 1.52 19.15 14.99
C LEU A 143 0.49 19.22 16.13
N ALA A 144 -0.67 19.83 15.87
CA ALA A 144 -1.74 19.93 16.86
C ALA A 144 -2.23 18.55 17.33
N LEU A 145 -2.36 17.58 16.42
CA LEU A 145 -2.74 16.19 16.73
C LEU A 145 -1.68 15.47 17.56
N VAL A 146 -0.39 15.60 17.21
CA VAL A 146 0.71 14.96 17.94
C VAL A 146 0.82 15.55 19.35
N VAL A 147 0.71 16.87 19.50
CA VAL A 147 0.71 17.51 20.82
C VAL A 147 -0.52 17.08 21.62
N ALA A 148 -1.70 17.06 21.01
CA ALA A 148 -2.92 16.60 21.64
C ALA A 148 -2.80 15.14 22.11
N ALA A 149 -2.30 14.25 21.26
CA ALA A 149 -2.05 12.86 21.62
C ALA A 149 -1.02 12.71 22.74
N ALA A 150 0.07 13.48 22.73
CA ALA A 150 1.07 13.46 23.80
C ALA A 150 0.48 13.91 25.14
N VAL A 151 -0.37 14.94 25.14
CA VAL A 151 -1.10 15.38 26.34
C VAL A 151 -2.08 14.30 26.81
N ALA A 152 -2.82 13.67 25.91
CA ALA A 152 -3.73 12.57 26.26
C ALA A 152 -2.96 11.39 26.90
N VAL A 153 -1.82 10.99 26.33
CA VAL A 153 -0.96 9.94 26.89
C VAL A 153 -0.39 10.35 28.25
N GLY A 154 0.05 11.61 28.40
CA GLY A 154 0.53 12.14 29.67
C GLY A 154 -0.53 12.12 30.77
N LEU A 155 -1.76 12.54 30.45
CA LEU A 155 -2.91 12.49 31.35
C LEU A 155 -3.25 11.04 31.74
N LEU A 156 -3.21 10.11 30.78
CA LEU A 156 -3.43 8.70 31.06
C LEU A 156 -2.34 8.11 31.96
N ALA A 157 -1.07 8.41 31.69
CA ALA A 157 0.05 7.96 32.50
C ALA A 157 -0.02 8.54 33.92
N LEU A 158 -0.42 9.80 34.07
CA LEU A 158 -0.62 10.45 35.35
C LEU A 158 -1.79 9.81 36.10
N HIS A 159 -2.91 9.55 35.44
CA HIS A 159 -4.08 8.90 36.05
C HIS A 159 -3.72 7.50 36.57
N VAL A 160 -3.02 6.69 35.77
CA VAL A 160 -2.57 5.35 36.16
C VAL A 160 -1.57 5.39 37.32
N ARG A 161 -0.73 6.43 37.42
CA ARG A 161 0.22 6.58 38.54
C ARG A 161 -0.40 7.10 39.83
N THR A 162 -1.48 7.88 39.74
CA THR A 162 -2.05 8.62 40.88
C THR A 162 -3.30 7.93 41.45
N ARG A 163 -3.98 7.09 40.67
CA ARG A 163 -5.20 6.39 41.10
C ARG A 163 -5.16 4.91 40.76
N ASP A 164 -5.37 4.09 41.79
CA ASP A 164 -5.80 2.69 41.63
C ASP A 164 -7.31 2.65 41.34
N ALA A 165 -7.67 3.03 40.11
CA ALA A 165 -9.04 3.07 39.65
C ALA A 165 -9.59 1.67 39.30
N ALA A 166 -10.90 1.46 39.51
CA ALA A 166 -11.59 0.25 39.05
C ALA A 166 -11.47 0.07 37.53
N ALA A 167 -11.60 -1.17 37.03
CA ALA A 167 -11.42 -1.47 35.60
C ALA A 167 -12.34 -0.62 34.69
N VAL A 168 -13.54 -0.28 35.16
CA VAL A 168 -14.51 0.55 34.44
C VAL A 168 -14.06 2.01 34.35
N GLU A 169 -13.56 2.60 35.44
CA GLU A 169 -13.03 3.97 35.43
C GLU A 169 -11.81 4.06 34.51
N ARG A 170 -10.87 3.11 34.61
CA ARG A 170 -9.72 3.04 33.69
C ARG A 170 -10.15 2.91 32.23
N GLY A 171 -11.17 2.11 31.95
CA GLY A 171 -11.72 1.95 30.60
C GLY A 171 -12.36 3.23 30.07
N LEU A 172 -13.14 3.93 30.90
CA LEU A 172 -13.74 5.22 30.56
C LEU A 172 -12.68 6.29 30.32
N VAL A 173 -11.69 6.41 31.20
CA VAL A 173 -10.63 7.42 31.05
C VAL A 173 -9.76 7.12 29.83
N ALA A 174 -9.42 5.85 29.59
CA ALA A 174 -8.65 5.43 28.41
C ALA A 174 -9.36 5.72 27.08
N THR A 175 -10.69 5.77 27.06
CA THR A 175 -11.47 6.05 25.85
C THR A 175 -11.85 7.53 25.71
N LEU A 176 -12.35 8.15 26.79
CA LEU A 176 -12.82 9.53 26.78
C LEU A 176 -11.68 10.55 26.69
N VAL A 177 -10.53 10.33 27.34
CA VAL A 177 -9.44 11.32 27.33
C VAL A 177 -8.90 11.55 25.92
N PRO A 178 -8.51 10.52 25.14
CA PRO A 178 -8.09 10.72 23.75
C PRO A 178 -9.18 11.37 22.90
N LEU A 179 -10.43 10.94 23.06
CA LEU A 179 -11.57 11.46 22.30
C LEU A 179 -11.79 12.96 22.57
N LEU A 180 -11.86 13.36 23.84
CA LEU A 180 -12.10 14.74 24.25
C LEU A 180 -10.91 15.65 23.90
N VAL A 181 -9.68 15.16 24.04
CA VAL A 181 -8.48 15.95 23.74
C VAL A 181 -8.35 16.21 22.22
N VAL A 182 -8.70 15.22 21.39
CA VAL A 182 -8.58 15.33 19.92
C VAL A 182 -9.81 15.98 19.27
N VAL A 183 -11.01 15.58 19.69
CA VAL A 183 -12.29 15.97 19.06
C VAL A 183 -12.97 17.11 19.82
N GLY A 184 -12.77 17.21 21.14
CA GLY A 184 -13.47 18.18 21.98
C GLY A 184 -14.92 17.76 22.25
N VAL A 185 -15.66 18.64 22.91
CA VAL A 185 -17.12 18.53 23.02
C VAL A 185 -17.73 19.56 22.08
N PRO A 186 -18.33 19.16 20.95
CA PRO A 186 -18.90 20.09 19.98
C PRO A 186 -19.83 21.11 20.66
N GLY A 187 -19.56 22.41 20.46
CA GLY A 187 -20.36 23.50 21.00
C GLY A 187 -20.20 23.79 22.50
N VAL A 188 -19.39 23.01 23.25
CA VAL A 188 -19.21 23.20 24.70
C VAL A 188 -17.74 23.44 25.06
N VAL A 189 -16.83 22.56 24.61
CA VAL A 189 -15.39 22.64 24.94
C VAL A 189 -14.59 22.48 23.65
N PRO A 190 -13.81 23.51 23.23
CA PRO A 190 -12.96 23.38 22.07
C PRO A 190 -11.92 22.29 22.30
N SER A 191 -11.64 21.50 21.27
CA SER A 191 -10.61 20.46 21.35
C SER A 191 -9.24 21.07 21.56
N LEU A 192 -8.32 20.33 22.20
CA LEU A 192 -6.95 20.80 22.33
C LEU A 192 -6.31 21.01 20.95
N ARG A 193 -6.66 20.16 19.97
CA ARG A 193 -6.33 20.37 18.56
C ARG A 193 -6.80 21.75 18.06
N GLY A 194 -8.08 22.09 18.28
CA GLY A 194 -8.66 23.36 17.85
C GLY A 194 -8.04 24.56 18.55
N LEU A 195 -7.76 24.45 19.86
CA LEU A 195 -7.09 25.48 20.64
C LEU A 195 -5.67 25.76 20.11
N ILE A 196 -4.89 24.72 19.83
CA ILE A 196 -3.54 24.87 19.25
C ILE A 196 -3.64 25.57 17.89
N LEU A 197 -4.60 25.17 17.05
CA LEU A 197 -4.78 25.79 15.73
C LEU A 197 -5.27 27.24 15.79
N SER A 198 -5.87 27.66 16.91
CA SER A 198 -6.31 29.04 17.13
C SER A 198 -5.19 29.98 17.62
N LEU A 199 -4.01 29.44 17.94
CA LEU A 199 -2.88 30.25 18.38
C LEU A 199 -2.43 31.23 17.29
N PRO A 200 -2.09 32.48 17.65
CA PRO A 200 -1.74 33.53 16.69
C PRO A 200 -0.45 33.25 15.94
N VAL A 201 0.46 32.48 16.53
CA VAL A 201 1.74 32.09 15.94
C VAL A 201 1.89 30.58 16.04
N LEU A 202 1.89 29.91 14.89
CA LEU A 202 2.21 28.50 14.75
C LEU A 202 3.54 28.32 14.04
N PRO A 203 4.30 27.25 14.34
CA PRO A 203 5.51 26.93 13.60
C PRO A 203 5.25 26.83 12.09
N LEU A 204 6.28 27.14 11.31
CA LEU A 204 6.27 26.92 9.87
C LEU A 204 5.94 25.44 9.56
N PRO A 205 5.23 25.13 8.47
CA PRO A 205 4.87 23.74 8.12
C PRO A 205 6.07 22.78 8.11
N SER A 206 7.23 23.23 7.64
CA SER A 206 8.47 22.47 7.65
C SER A 206 8.99 22.21 9.07
N LEU A 207 8.98 23.21 9.95
CA LEU A 207 9.36 23.06 11.37
C LEU A 207 8.40 22.13 12.13
N SER A 208 7.10 22.22 11.83
CA SER A 208 6.10 21.31 12.37
C SER A 208 6.43 19.86 12.04
N LEU A 209 6.65 19.51 10.76
CA LEU A 209 7.05 18.15 10.37
C LEU A 209 8.42 17.76 10.90
N LEU A 210 9.37 18.69 10.98
CA LEU A 210 10.69 18.40 11.52
C LEU A 210 10.61 17.93 12.99
N GLY A 211 9.83 18.62 13.82
CA GLY A 211 9.64 18.27 15.21
C GLY A 211 8.72 17.06 15.45
N THR A 212 7.67 16.90 14.64
CA THR A 212 6.60 15.93 14.92
C THR A 212 6.58 14.72 13.99
N PHE A 213 7.44 14.69 12.98
CA PHE A 213 7.61 13.56 12.07
C PHE A 213 9.08 13.13 11.99
N ALA A 214 9.99 14.04 11.63
CA ALA A 214 11.41 13.70 11.47
C ALA A 214 12.11 13.37 12.79
N ALA A 215 11.85 14.11 13.87
CA ALA A 215 12.46 13.83 15.17
C ALA A 215 12.03 12.47 15.76
N PRO A 216 10.74 12.08 15.78
CA PRO A 216 10.34 10.73 16.17
C PRO A 216 10.97 9.63 15.30
N VAL A 217 11.08 9.83 13.98
CA VAL A 217 11.80 8.90 13.09
C VAL A 217 13.28 8.82 13.50
N GLY A 218 13.93 9.95 13.73
CA GLY A 218 15.31 10.02 14.21
C GLY A 218 15.53 9.31 15.54
N LEU A 219 14.60 9.44 16.49
CA LEU A 219 14.63 8.68 17.76
C LEU A 219 14.46 7.17 17.52
N GLY A 220 13.58 6.77 16.59
CA GLY A 220 13.42 5.38 16.18
C GLY A 220 14.70 4.81 15.54
N VAL A 221 15.36 5.59 14.69
CA VAL A 221 16.67 5.26 14.11
C VAL A 221 17.73 5.13 15.19
N ALA A 222 17.79 6.09 16.13
CA ALA A 222 18.74 6.04 17.23
C ALA A 222 18.56 4.79 18.08
N TRP A 223 17.31 4.46 18.42
CA TRP A 223 16.97 3.24 19.15
C TRP A 223 17.38 1.99 18.36
N TYR A 224 17.02 1.90 17.08
CA TYR A 224 17.34 0.75 16.23
C TYR A 224 18.85 0.55 16.09
N VAL A 225 19.60 1.61 15.77
CA VAL A 225 21.05 1.55 15.59
C VAL A 225 21.76 1.26 16.91
N SER A 226 21.30 1.82 18.03
CA SER A 226 21.87 1.52 19.35
C SER A 226 21.73 0.05 19.73
N ARG A 227 20.60 -0.59 19.38
CA ARG A 227 20.36 -2.02 19.59
C ARG A 227 21.23 -2.88 18.69
N VAL A 228 21.34 -2.52 17.42
CA VAL A 228 22.07 -3.32 16.43
C VAL A 228 23.59 -3.20 16.56
N ARG A 229 24.08 -2.04 17.00
CA ARG A 229 25.52 -1.78 17.20
C ARG A 229 25.96 -1.88 18.66
N GLU A 230 25.05 -2.20 19.58
CA GLU A 230 25.28 -2.23 21.03
C GLU A 230 25.96 -0.95 21.57
N SER A 231 25.74 0.18 20.89
CA SER A 231 26.43 1.45 21.15
C SER A 231 25.44 2.61 21.20
N PRO A 232 25.19 3.21 22.37
CA PRO A 232 24.31 4.36 22.51
C PRO A 232 24.79 5.56 21.69
N ARG A 233 26.12 5.78 21.62
CA ARG A 233 26.71 6.89 20.85
C ARG A 233 26.41 6.76 19.36
N ALA A 234 26.58 5.56 18.80
CA ALA A 234 26.27 5.30 17.39
C ALA A 234 24.77 5.50 17.08
N GLY A 235 23.90 5.13 18.02
CA GLY A 235 22.48 5.41 17.96
C GLY A 235 22.19 6.91 17.85
N TRP A 236 22.64 7.70 18.82
CA TRP A 236 22.41 9.15 18.83
C TRP A 236 22.98 9.86 17.61
N LEU A 237 24.15 9.43 17.10
CA LEU A 237 24.71 9.97 15.86
C LEU A 237 23.83 9.69 14.65
N ALA A 238 23.31 8.46 14.49
CA ALA A 238 22.43 8.11 13.37
C ALA A 238 21.06 8.83 13.45
N GLY A 239 20.49 8.95 14.64
CA GLY A 239 19.26 9.72 14.85
C GLY A 239 19.47 11.22 14.61
N GLY A 240 20.56 11.79 15.12
CA GLY A 240 20.93 13.18 14.88
C GLY A 240 21.15 13.46 13.40
N ALA A 241 21.91 12.60 12.70
CA ALA A 241 22.11 12.70 11.25
C ALA A 241 20.79 12.67 10.47
N THR A 242 19.83 11.86 10.90
CA THR A 242 18.48 11.81 10.30
C THR A 242 17.77 13.16 10.41
N VAL A 243 17.75 13.75 11.61
CA VAL A 243 17.10 15.05 11.84
C VAL A 243 17.82 16.17 11.09
N VAL A 244 19.15 16.17 11.09
CA VAL A 244 19.96 17.16 10.36
C VAL A 244 19.72 17.04 8.85
N ALA A 245 19.71 15.83 8.28
CA ALA A 245 19.43 15.63 6.87
C ALA A 245 18.01 16.10 6.47
N SER A 246 17.02 15.90 7.36
CA SER A 246 15.68 16.49 7.17
C SER A 246 15.68 18.02 7.28
N ALA A 247 16.47 18.58 8.20
CA ALA A 247 16.60 20.02 8.42
C ALA A 247 17.25 20.75 7.24
N LEU A 248 18.20 20.11 6.56
CA LEU A 248 18.83 20.68 5.36
C LEU A 248 17.81 21.06 4.29
N GLY A 249 16.65 20.39 4.25
CA GLY A 249 15.55 20.74 3.35
C GLY A 249 14.97 22.13 3.55
N LEU A 250 15.16 22.76 4.71
CA LEU A 250 14.71 24.14 4.92
C LEU A 250 15.48 25.14 4.04
N VAL A 251 16.70 24.80 3.63
CA VAL A 251 17.58 25.65 2.80
C VAL A 251 17.77 25.06 1.42
N ALA A 252 17.99 23.74 1.32
CA ALA A 252 18.31 23.07 0.07
C ALA A 252 17.08 22.77 -0.80
N ALA A 253 15.91 22.52 -0.22
CA ALA A 253 14.74 22.10 -0.99
C ALA A 253 14.30 23.14 -2.06
N PRO A 254 14.28 24.46 -1.76
CA PRO A 254 13.98 25.48 -2.77
C PRO A 254 14.96 25.50 -3.95
N LEU A 255 16.24 25.15 -3.72
CA LEU A 255 17.27 25.12 -4.77
C LEU A 255 17.02 24.02 -5.81
N VAL A 256 16.30 22.97 -5.42
CA VAL A 256 15.96 21.82 -6.26
C VAL A 256 14.47 21.89 -6.69
N GLY A 257 13.80 23.02 -6.45
CA GLY A 257 12.40 23.22 -6.85
C GLY A 257 11.38 22.38 -6.08
N ILE A 258 11.74 21.82 -4.91
CA ILE A 258 10.83 21.00 -4.09
C ILE A 258 10.48 21.69 -2.77
N ALA A 259 9.26 21.46 -2.29
CA ALA A 259 8.83 22.00 -1.01
C ALA A 259 9.62 21.38 0.15
N ALA A 260 9.99 22.17 1.15
CA ALA A 260 10.72 21.70 2.33
C ALA A 260 9.98 20.57 3.08
N THR A 261 8.63 20.58 3.08
CA THR A 261 7.82 19.49 3.63
C THR A 261 7.99 18.18 2.86
N THR A 262 8.05 18.25 1.52
CA THR A 262 8.32 17.10 0.66
C THR A 262 9.73 16.56 0.89
N TRP A 263 10.73 17.42 1.02
CA TRP A 263 12.10 17.03 1.37
C TRP A 263 12.16 16.24 2.67
N ILE A 264 11.52 16.73 3.73
CA ILE A 264 11.50 16.06 5.04
C ILE A 264 10.91 14.64 4.91
N VAL A 265 9.81 14.49 4.18
CA VAL A 265 9.20 13.18 3.93
C VAL A 265 10.11 12.29 3.11
N LEU A 266 10.74 12.80 2.04
CA LEU A 266 11.67 12.01 1.22
C LEU A 266 12.89 11.53 2.02
N VAL A 267 13.49 12.39 2.85
CA VAL A 267 14.62 11.98 3.69
C VAL A 267 14.20 10.92 4.70
N THR A 268 13.06 11.09 5.36
CA THR A 268 12.63 10.20 6.45
C THR A 268 12.06 8.87 5.94
N VAL A 269 11.32 8.88 4.83
CA VAL A 269 10.65 7.69 4.27
C VAL A 269 11.53 6.96 3.24
N VAL A 270 12.38 7.67 2.50
CA VAL A 270 13.28 7.09 1.49
C VAL A 270 14.71 7.05 1.98
N GLY A 271 15.27 8.21 2.32
CA GLY A 271 16.68 8.36 2.66
C GLY A 271 17.11 7.50 3.84
N VAL A 272 16.32 7.47 4.91
CA VAL A 272 16.63 6.71 6.13
C VAL A 272 16.60 5.20 5.90
N PRO A 273 15.52 4.57 5.37
CA PRO A 273 15.54 3.13 5.11
C PRO A 273 16.63 2.70 4.13
N VAL A 274 16.84 3.47 3.05
CA VAL A 274 17.89 3.19 2.06
C VAL A 274 19.28 3.34 2.69
N GLY A 275 19.52 4.42 3.42
CA GLY A 275 20.79 4.67 4.11
C GLY A 275 21.10 3.59 5.15
N LEU A 276 20.12 3.17 5.95
CA LEU A 276 20.28 2.06 6.90
C LEU A 276 20.51 0.71 6.20
N TYR A 277 19.92 0.50 5.03
CA TYR A 277 20.15 -0.70 4.23
C TYR A 277 21.58 -0.73 3.69
N VAL A 278 22.02 0.36 3.04
CA VAL A 278 23.39 0.51 2.52
C VAL A 278 24.42 0.40 3.63
N GLU A 279 24.22 1.08 4.77
CA GLU A 279 25.10 0.98 5.95
C GLU A 279 25.21 -0.46 6.44
N ARG A 280 24.10 -1.19 6.48
CA ARG A 280 24.08 -2.59 6.92
C ARG A 280 24.89 -3.49 5.98
N VAL A 281 24.76 -3.29 4.67
CA VAL A 281 25.50 -4.06 3.65
C VAL A 281 26.99 -3.77 3.77
N VAL A 282 27.39 -2.49 3.78
CA VAL A 282 28.79 -2.08 3.90
C VAL A 282 29.41 -2.60 5.19
N ARG A 283 28.69 -2.52 6.31
CA ARG A 283 29.18 -3.02 7.61
C ARG A 283 29.37 -4.54 7.62
N ARG A 284 28.47 -5.29 6.97
CA ARG A 284 28.57 -6.76 6.92
C ARG A 284 29.70 -7.24 6.02
N GLY A 285 30.15 -6.44 5.05
CA GLY A 285 31.19 -6.85 4.11
C GLY A 285 30.70 -7.80 3.02
N GLU A 286 29.45 -8.25 3.07
CA GLU A 286 28.89 -9.26 2.18
C GLU A 286 28.05 -8.62 1.08
N GLY A 287 28.31 -9.00 -0.18
CA GLY A 287 27.50 -8.55 -1.33
C GLY A 287 27.61 -7.05 -1.66
N ILE A 288 28.66 -6.36 -1.18
CA ILE A 288 28.87 -4.92 -1.40
C ILE A 288 28.84 -4.55 -2.90
N ALA A 289 29.37 -5.43 -3.75
CA ALA A 289 29.33 -5.22 -5.20
C ALA A 289 27.91 -4.95 -5.71
N GLY A 290 26.89 -5.57 -5.11
CA GLY A 290 25.48 -5.37 -5.46
C GLY A 290 25.00 -3.91 -5.38
N LEU A 291 25.62 -3.08 -4.54
CA LEU A 291 25.33 -1.65 -4.44
C LEU A 291 25.72 -0.86 -5.69
N ALA A 292 26.56 -1.42 -6.57
CA ALA A 292 26.86 -0.82 -7.86
C ALA A 292 25.65 -0.84 -8.80
N MET A 293 24.68 -1.74 -8.62
CA MET A 293 23.57 -1.90 -9.57
C MET A 293 22.69 -0.64 -9.70
N PRO A 294 22.18 -0.01 -8.63
CA PRO A 294 21.46 1.26 -8.75
C PRO A 294 22.29 2.37 -9.39
N VAL A 295 23.60 2.41 -9.12
CA VAL A 295 24.51 3.41 -9.69
C VAL A 295 24.69 3.20 -11.18
N VAL A 296 24.88 1.95 -11.62
CA VAL A 296 25.01 1.57 -13.02
C VAL A 296 23.72 1.84 -13.79
N ILE A 297 22.56 1.49 -13.23
CA ILE A 297 21.27 1.82 -13.87
C ILE A 297 21.08 3.34 -13.95
N GLY A 298 21.32 4.07 -12.86
CA GLY A 298 21.16 5.53 -12.84
C GLY A 298 22.11 6.22 -13.83
N ALA A 299 23.39 5.85 -13.83
CA ALA A 299 24.37 6.33 -14.80
C ALA A 299 23.99 5.94 -16.23
N GLY A 300 23.46 4.74 -16.43
CA GLY A 300 22.95 4.26 -17.70
C GLY A 300 21.78 5.10 -18.21
N VAL A 301 20.83 5.46 -17.35
CA VAL A 301 19.68 6.31 -17.71
C VAL A 301 20.15 7.72 -18.09
N VAL A 302 21.09 8.29 -17.33
CA VAL A 302 21.68 9.60 -17.66
C VAL A 302 22.45 9.53 -18.99
N ALA A 303 23.26 8.48 -19.19
CA ALA A 303 23.95 8.25 -20.45
C ALA A 303 22.96 8.07 -21.61
N CYS A 304 21.85 7.36 -21.39
CA CYS A 304 20.80 7.21 -22.38
C CYS A 304 20.22 8.57 -22.78
N ALA A 305 19.88 9.41 -21.79
CA ALA A 305 19.33 10.74 -22.04
C ALA A 305 20.32 11.60 -22.85
N LEU A 306 21.60 11.60 -22.48
CA LEU A 306 22.65 12.32 -23.20
C LEU A 306 22.86 11.79 -24.63
N VAL A 307 22.80 10.48 -24.84
CA VAL A 307 22.94 9.87 -26.17
C VAL A 307 21.73 10.21 -27.05
N VAL A 308 20.52 10.13 -26.50
CA VAL A 308 19.28 10.50 -27.19
C VAL A 308 19.32 11.98 -27.59
N GLU A 309 19.73 12.86 -26.69
CA GLU A 309 19.87 14.30 -26.94
C GLU A 309 20.98 14.59 -27.96
N ALA A 310 22.18 14.04 -27.79
CA ALA A 310 23.33 14.30 -28.65
C ALA A 310 23.14 13.78 -30.08
N LEU A 311 22.43 12.67 -30.25
CA LEU A 311 22.13 12.08 -31.56
C LEU A 311 20.82 12.59 -32.17
N GLY A 312 20.07 13.45 -31.46
CA GLY A 312 18.80 14.00 -31.92
C GLY A 312 17.70 12.95 -32.08
N PHE A 313 17.73 11.88 -31.30
CA PHE A 313 16.68 10.86 -31.34
C PHE A 313 15.43 11.38 -30.64
N SER A 314 14.27 11.18 -31.26
CA SER A 314 12.98 11.40 -30.60
C SER A 314 12.77 10.33 -29.54
N GLY A 315 12.38 10.74 -28.33
CA GLY A 315 11.87 9.81 -27.32
C GLY A 315 10.48 9.30 -27.67
N PRO A 316 10.01 8.21 -27.04
CA PRO A 316 8.65 7.74 -27.23
C PRO A 316 7.61 8.75 -26.74
N ASN A 317 6.42 8.72 -27.33
CA ASN A 317 5.26 9.49 -26.87
C ASN A 317 4.67 8.83 -25.62
N VAL A 318 5.23 9.18 -24.46
CA VAL A 318 4.83 8.58 -23.19
C VAL A 318 3.60 9.30 -22.63
N TRP A 319 2.50 8.57 -22.42
CA TRP A 319 1.30 9.07 -21.74
C TRP A 319 1.41 8.99 -20.21
N PHE A 320 2.23 8.07 -19.70
CA PHE A 320 2.55 7.94 -18.28
C PHE A 320 3.81 8.74 -17.92
N ASP A 321 3.66 10.03 -17.71
CA ASP A 321 4.75 10.93 -17.34
C ASP A 321 4.47 11.66 -16.00
N TRP A 322 5.39 12.53 -15.61
CA TRP A 322 5.26 13.27 -14.37
C TRP A 322 4.11 14.29 -14.41
N ASP A 323 3.84 14.86 -15.57
CA ASP A 323 2.75 15.81 -15.74
C ASP A 323 1.39 15.11 -15.65
N PHE A 324 1.24 13.91 -16.22
CA PHE A 324 0.04 13.08 -16.04
C PHE A 324 -0.29 12.81 -14.57
N LEU A 325 0.73 12.56 -13.75
CA LEU A 325 0.58 12.28 -12.32
C LEU A 325 0.27 13.53 -11.48
N THR A 326 0.61 14.72 -11.94
CA THR A 326 0.54 15.96 -11.15
C THR A 326 -0.50 16.96 -11.65
N THR A 327 -0.99 16.80 -12.87
CA THR A 327 -2.00 17.66 -13.49
C THR A 327 -3.42 17.09 -13.33
N ALA A 328 -4.40 17.95 -13.55
CA ALA A 328 -5.80 17.58 -13.53
C ALA A 328 -6.27 17.08 -14.90
N HIS A 329 -7.43 16.42 -14.94
CA HIS A 329 -8.01 16.00 -16.20
C HIS A 329 -8.30 17.19 -17.14
N SER A 330 -7.88 17.04 -18.40
CA SER A 330 -8.16 17.94 -19.51
C SER A 330 -9.07 17.26 -20.55
N ARG A 331 -9.73 18.09 -21.37
CA ARG A 331 -10.47 17.61 -22.55
C ARG A 331 -9.53 17.34 -23.72
N ASP A 332 -8.33 17.93 -23.69
CA ASP A 332 -7.25 17.59 -24.59
C ASP A 332 -6.55 16.33 -24.04
N PRO A 333 -6.41 15.25 -24.84
CA PRO A 333 -5.69 14.05 -24.41
C PRO A 333 -4.28 14.34 -23.91
N TYR A 334 -3.54 15.26 -24.56
CA TYR A 334 -2.12 15.49 -24.27
C TYR A 334 -1.88 16.26 -22.96
N ASP A 335 -2.89 16.97 -22.47
CA ASP A 335 -2.87 17.67 -21.18
C ASP A 335 -3.63 16.91 -20.08
N ALA A 336 -4.04 15.66 -20.34
CA ALA A 336 -4.93 14.95 -19.43
C ALA A 336 -4.18 14.34 -18.24
N GLY A 337 -4.41 14.83 -17.03
CA GLY A 337 -3.87 14.23 -15.81
C GLY A 337 -4.86 13.46 -14.94
N ILE A 338 -4.33 12.64 -14.02
CA ILE A 338 -5.09 11.81 -13.07
C ILE A 338 -5.06 12.32 -11.62
N TYR A 339 -4.29 13.37 -11.33
CA TYR A 339 -3.95 13.77 -9.95
C TYR A 339 -5.15 13.90 -8.99
N PRO A 340 -6.26 14.59 -9.34
CA PRO A 340 -7.41 14.71 -8.43
C PRO A 340 -8.08 13.37 -8.11
N ALA A 341 -8.15 12.46 -9.08
CA ALA A 341 -8.72 11.13 -8.88
C ALA A 341 -7.80 10.20 -8.09
N LEU A 342 -6.48 10.35 -8.26
CA LEU A 342 -5.49 9.65 -7.43
C LEU A 342 -5.66 10.04 -5.96
N VAL A 343 -5.70 11.34 -5.66
CA VAL A 343 -5.91 11.84 -4.29
C VAL A 343 -7.26 11.35 -3.73
N GLY A 344 -8.32 11.45 -4.53
CA GLY A 344 -9.65 11.00 -4.14
C GLY A 344 -9.73 9.50 -3.84
N SER A 345 -9.08 8.65 -4.64
CA SER A 345 -8.99 7.22 -4.40
C SER A 345 -8.21 6.89 -3.12
N VAL A 346 -7.10 7.57 -2.85
CA VAL A 346 -6.34 7.37 -1.60
C VAL A 346 -7.20 7.73 -0.39
N MET A 347 -7.88 8.88 -0.41
CA MET A 347 -8.77 9.27 0.68
C MET A 347 -9.96 8.31 0.85
N LEU A 348 -10.52 7.82 -0.26
CA LEU A 348 -11.58 6.81 -0.22
C LEU A 348 -11.12 5.53 0.48
N ILE A 349 -9.94 5.02 0.13
CA ILE A 349 -9.39 3.79 0.74
C ILE A 349 -9.09 3.97 2.23
N ILE A 350 -8.67 5.17 2.64
CA ILE A 350 -8.51 5.48 4.07
C ILE A 350 -9.86 5.36 4.79
N VAL A 351 -10.94 5.90 4.22
CA VAL A 351 -12.29 5.77 4.81
C VAL A 351 -12.69 4.29 4.87
N VAL A 352 -12.52 3.54 3.78
CA VAL A 352 -12.83 2.09 3.73
C VAL A 352 -12.06 1.35 4.81
N ALA A 353 -10.76 1.56 4.92
CA ALA A 353 -9.92 0.89 5.91
C ALA A 353 -10.34 1.24 7.34
N VAL A 354 -10.57 2.52 7.65
CA VAL A 354 -10.96 2.97 8.99
C VAL A 354 -12.36 2.49 9.37
N SER A 355 -13.29 2.39 8.43
CA SER A 355 -14.66 1.95 8.72
C SER A 355 -14.82 0.43 8.71
N ALA A 356 -14.27 -0.27 7.71
CA ALA A 356 -14.52 -1.69 7.51
C ALA A 356 -13.60 -2.58 8.33
N PHE A 357 -12.32 -2.20 8.52
CA PHE A 357 -11.37 -3.06 9.23
C PHE A 357 -11.71 -3.25 10.71
N PRO A 358 -11.89 -2.20 11.54
CA PRO A 358 -12.19 -2.39 12.95
C PRO A 358 -13.55 -3.05 13.18
N VAL A 359 -14.55 -2.71 12.36
CA VAL A 359 -15.90 -3.27 12.46
C VAL A 359 -15.88 -4.75 12.05
N GLY A 360 -15.21 -5.09 10.96
CA GLY A 360 -15.14 -6.47 10.47
C GLY A 360 -14.35 -7.39 11.40
N VAL A 361 -13.18 -6.94 11.87
CA VAL A 361 -12.38 -7.71 12.84
C VAL A 361 -13.09 -7.81 14.19
N GLY A 362 -13.75 -6.74 14.64
CA GLY A 362 -14.55 -6.76 15.87
C GLY A 362 -15.71 -7.75 15.79
N ALA A 363 -16.42 -7.79 14.66
CA ALA A 363 -17.47 -8.76 14.40
C ALA A 363 -16.92 -10.19 14.40
N ALA A 364 -15.81 -10.45 13.71
CA ALA A 364 -15.18 -11.77 13.68
C ALA A 364 -14.74 -12.25 15.08
N ILE A 365 -14.13 -11.36 15.89
CA ILE A 365 -13.77 -11.70 17.28
C ILE A 365 -15.01 -12.04 18.09
N TYR A 366 -16.10 -11.29 17.93
CA TYR A 366 -17.35 -11.58 18.65
C TYR A 366 -17.95 -12.93 18.23
N LEU A 367 -18.06 -13.17 16.91
CA LEU A 367 -18.63 -14.40 16.36
C LEU A 367 -17.83 -15.64 16.76
N GLU A 368 -16.51 -15.60 16.66
CA GLU A 368 -15.67 -16.77 16.97
C GLU A 368 -15.41 -16.96 18.46
N GLU A 369 -15.13 -15.88 19.19
CA GLU A 369 -14.59 -16.01 20.55
C GLU A 369 -15.61 -15.64 21.63
N TYR A 370 -16.79 -15.10 21.31
CA TYR A 370 -17.78 -14.72 22.33
C TYR A 370 -19.17 -15.30 22.10
N ALA A 371 -19.56 -15.53 20.84
CA ALA A 371 -20.91 -15.92 20.50
C ALA A 371 -21.28 -17.30 21.11
N PRO A 372 -22.52 -17.48 21.57
CA PRO A 372 -23.00 -18.79 22.02
C PRO A 372 -23.11 -19.75 20.84
N SER A 373 -22.64 -20.99 21.00
CA SER A 373 -22.77 -22.05 20.00
C SER A 373 -24.11 -22.80 20.06
N GLU A 374 -24.82 -22.71 21.19
CA GLU A 374 -26.05 -23.48 21.44
C GLU A 374 -27.22 -22.60 21.90
N GLY A 375 -28.44 -23.12 21.74
CA GLY A 375 -29.68 -22.47 22.17
C GLY A 375 -30.26 -21.47 21.16
N PRO A 376 -31.26 -20.66 21.57
CA PRO A 376 -31.92 -19.70 20.68
C PRO A 376 -30.99 -18.58 20.20
N LEU A 377 -30.02 -18.18 21.02
CA LEU A 377 -29.01 -17.19 20.65
C LEU A 377 -28.00 -17.75 19.65
N GLY A 378 -27.57 -19.01 19.79
CA GLY A 378 -26.67 -19.64 18.81
C GLY A 378 -27.30 -19.75 17.43
N ARG A 379 -28.57 -20.14 17.33
CA ARG A 379 -29.31 -20.15 16.05
C ARG A 379 -29.42 -18.76 15.40
N PHE A 380 -29.50 -17.70 16.20
CA PHE A 380 -29.50 -16.33 15.69
C PHE A 380 -28.12 -15.92 15.15
N VAL A 381 -27.05 -16.34 15.82
CA VAL A 381 -25.66 -16.13 15.36
C VAL A 381 -25.40 -16.88 14.06
N GLU A 382 -25.81 -18.15 13.97
CA GLU A 382 -25.72 -18.96 12.75
C GLU A 382 -26.45 -18.28 11.58
N LEU A 383 -27.64 -17.72 11.83
CA LEU A 383 -28.36 -16.93 10.84
C LEU A 383 -27.56 -15.70 10.40
N ILE A 384 -26.91 -14.99 11.32
CA ILE A 384 -26.04 -13.84 10.98
C ILE A 384 -24.89 -14.29 10.09
N GLU A 385 -24.20 -15.37 10.43
CA GLU A 385 -23.07 -15.91 9.67
C GLU A 385 -23.47 -16.30 8.25
N ILE A 386 -24.61 -16.99 8.09
CA ILE A 386 -25.17 -17.33 6.77
C ILE A 386 -25.45 -16.06 5.96
N ASN A 387 -26.01 -15.02 6.58
CA ASN A 387 -26.27 -13.75 5.90
C ASN A 387 -24.97 -13.03 5.51
N ILE A 388 -23.95 -13.03 6.36
CA ILE A 388 -22.63 -12.46 6.03
C ILE A 388 -22.02 -13.19 4.82
N ALA A 389 -22.08 -14.52 4.79
CA ALA A 389 -21.61 -15.31 3.65
C ALA A 389 -22.41 -14.97 2.37
N ASN A 390 -23.73 -14.86 2.47
CA ASN A 390 -24.58 -14.50 1.33
C ASN A 390 -24.34 -13.06 0.83
N LEU A 391 -24.03 -12.12 1.73
CA LEU A 391 -23.71 -10.73 1.38
C LEU A 391 -22.47 -10.63 0.48
N ALA A 392 -21.50 -11.55 0.60
CA ALA A 392 -20.34 -11.58 -0.29
C ALA A 392 -20.71 -11.85 -1.76
N GLY A 393 -21.86 -12.51 -2.01
CA GLY A 393 -22.41 -12.80 -3.34
C GLY A 393 -23.29 -11.70 -3.93
N VAL A 394 -23.60 -10.64 -3.17
CA VAL A 394 -24.49 -9.56 -3.62
C VAL A 394 -23.79 -8.68 -4.66
N PRO A 395 -24.44 -8.35 -5.80
CA PRO A 395 -23.87 -7.45 -6.81
C PRO A 395 -23.52 -6.06 -6.24
N SER A 396 -22.39 -5.51 -6.68
CA SER A 396 -21.85 -4.25 -6.13
C SER A 396 -22.76 -3.04 -6.35
N VAL A 397 -23.60 -3.03 -7.38
CA VAL A 397 -24.62 -1.98 -7.63
C VAL A 397 -25.62 -1.88 -6.47
N VAL A 398 -26.01 -3.01 -5.86
CA VAL A 398 -26.97 -3.04 -4.75
C VAL A 398 -26.40 -2.32 -3.52
N TYR A 399 -25.12 -2.52 -3.22
CA TYR A 399 -24.42 -1.77 -2.17
C TYR A 399 -24.39 -0.26 -2.46
N GLY A 400 -24.26 0.12 -3.73
CA GLY A 400 -24.38 1.51 -4.15
C GLY A 400 -25.74 2.14 -3.82
N LEU A 401 -26.83 1.44 -4.13
CA LEU A 401 -28.19 1.87 -3.78
C LEU A 401 -28.41 1.91 -2.26
N LEU A 402 -27.87 0.94 -1.53
CA LEU A 402 -27.89 0.93 -0.06
C LEU A 402 -27.13 2.14 0.51
N GLY A 403 -25.99 2.50 -0.07
CA GLY A 403 -25.22 3.68 0.31
C GLY A 403 -26.01 4.98 0.13
N VAL A 404 -26.77 5.10 -0.96
CA VAL A 404 -27.70 6.24 -1.16
C VAL A 404 -28.78 6.25 -0.10
N ALA A 405 -29.43 5.10 0.16
CA ALA A 405 -30.50 5.02 1.15
C ALA A 405 -29.99 5.38 2.56
N LEU A 406 -28.90 4.76 3.02
CA LEU A 406 -28.40 4.93 4.38
C LEU A 406 -27.68 6.26 4.59
N PHE A 407 -26.71 6.59 3.74
CA PHE A 407 -25.81 7.72 4.00
C PHE A 407 -26.35 9.03 3.45
N VAL A 408 -26.99 9.00 2.27
CA VAL A 408 -27.49 10.22 1.64
C VAL A 408 -28.89 10.56 2.14
N ASN A 409 -29.83 9.62 2.04
CA ASN A 409 -31.24 9.91 2.36
C ASN A 409 -31.51 9.91 3.87
N THR A 410 -31.00 8.92 4.61
CA THR A 410 -31.25 8.81 6.06
C THR A 410 -30.30 9.68 6.87
N ALA A 411 -28.99 9.60 6.63
CA ALA A 411 -28.00 10.38 7.39
C ALA A 411 -27.77 11.81 6.87
N GLY A 412 -28.41 12.19 5.74
CA GLY A 412 -28.32 13.55 5.18
C GLY A 412 -26.95 13.95 4.65
N LEU A 413 -26.06 12.99 4.38
CA LEU A 413 -24.72 13.27 3.85
C LEU A 413 -24.76 13.65 2.37
N GLY A 414 -23.85 14.53 1.95
CA GLY A 414 -23.76 15.00 0.57
C GLY A 414 -23.46 13.86 -0.43
N ARG A 415 -24.13 13.88 -1.58
CA ARG A 415 -23.83 12.95 -2.70
C ARG A 415 -22.43 13.20 -3.27
N GLY A 416 -21.75 12.13 -3.64
CA GLY A 416 -20.44 12.18 -4.30
C GLY A 416 -19.28 12.69 -3.45
N ILE A 417 -19.43 12.74 -2.12
CA ILE A 417 -18.34 13.10 -1.19
C ILE A 417 -17.53 11.87 -0.77
N VAL A 418 -16.27 12.07 -0.37
CA VAL A 418 -15.35 10.96 -0.05
C VAL A 418 -15.88 10.04 1.04
N VAL A 419 -16.44 10.58 2.13
CA VAL A 419 -17.00 9.75 3.23
C VAL A 419 -18.11 8.83 2.71
N VAL A 420 -19.05 9.35 1.91
CA VAL A 420 -20.17 8.54 1.40
C VAL A 420 -19.65 7.45 0.46
N GLY A 421 -18.73 7.79 -0.46
CA GLY A 421 -18.09 6.81 -1.33
C GLY A 421 -17.36 5.71 -0.55
N GLY A 422 -16.54 6.11 0.43
CA GLY A 422 -15.75 5.20 1.25
C GLY A 422 -16.60 4.31 2.17
N LEU A 423 -17.63 4.85 2.82
CA LEU A 423 -18.53 4.04 3.65
C LEU A 423 -19.33 3.04 2.79
N THR A 424 -19.75 3.44 1.59
CA THR A 424 -20.49 2.58 0.66
C THR A 424 -19.62 1.42 0.17
N VAL A 425 -18.39 1.69 -0.27
CA VAL A 425 -17.43 0.64 -0.63
C VAL A 425 -17.02 -0.18 0.60
N GLY A 426 -16.96 0.46 1.77
CA GLY A 426 -16.75 -0.20 3.05
C GLY A 426 -17.82 -1.26 3.33
N LEU A 427 -19.10 -0.95 3.13
CA LEU A 427 -20.19 -1.92 3.26
C LEU A 427 -20.04 -3.12 2.32
N LEU A 428 -19.59 -2.88 1.08
CA LEU A 428 -19.37 -3.94 0.09
C LEU A 428 -18.25 -4.90 0.52
N VAL A 429 -17.19 -4.36 1.12
CA VAL A 429 -15.97 -5.14 1.47
C VAL A 429 -16.05 -5.72 2.88
N LEU A 430 -16.93 -5.19 3.74
CA LEU A 430 -17.10 -5.63 5.13
C LEU A 430 -17.31 -7.14 5.28
N PRO A 431 -18.16 -7.83 4.50
CA PRO A 431 -18.34 -9.28 4.61
C PRO A 431 -17.04 -10.06 4.35
N ILE A 432 -16.23 -9.59 3.40
CA ILE A 432 -14.93 -10.20 3.06
C ILE A 432 -13.97 -10.08 4.25
N VAL A 433 -13.91 -8.90 4.89
CA VAL A 433 -13.07 -8.69 6.07
C VAL A 433 -13.53 -9.56 7.23
N ILE A 434 -14.84 -9.70 7.45
CA ILE A 434 -15.39 -10.54 8.52
C ILE A 434 -14.98 -12.00 8.30
N VAL A 435 -15.30 -12.57 7.13
CA VAL A 435 -15.04 -13.98 6.84
C VAL A 435 -13.54 -14.30 6.91
N SER A 436 -12.69 -13.49 6.29
CA SER A 436 -11.25 -13.73 6.37
C SER A 436 -10.68 -13.58 7.79
N ALA A 437 -11.27 -12.71 8.62
CA ALA A 437 -10.88 -12.60 10.01
C ALA A 437 -11.36 -13.79 10.86
N GLN A 438 -12.56 -14.32 10.58
CA GLN A 438 -13.06 -15.56 11.20
C GLN A 438 -12.15 -16.74 10.88
N GLU A 439 -11.84 -16.96 9.60
CA GLU A 439 -10.93 -18.04 9.17
C GLU A 439 -9.56 -17.94 9.86
N ALA A 440 -9.02 -16.72 9.97
CA ALA A 440 -7.74 -16.49 10.65
C ALA A 440 -7.79 -16.75 12.16
N ILE A 441 -8.92 -16.48 12.82
CA ILE A 441 -9.13 -16.77 14.25
C ILE A 441 -9.33 -18.27 14.46
N GLN A 442 -10.14 -18.92 13.61
CA GLN A 442 -10.38 -20.36 13.64
C GLN A 442 -9.11 -21.18 13.41
N ALA A 443 -8.17 -20.68 12.59
CA ALA A 443 -6.89 -21.32 12.34
C ALA A 443 -5.99 -21.43 13.59
N VAL A 444 -6.24 -20.66 14.65
CA VAL A 444 -5.50 -20.80 15.91
C VAL A 444 -5.89 -22.13 16.58
N PRO A 445 -4.94 -23.00 16.98
CA PRO A 445 -5.28 -24.29 17.59
C PRO A 445 -5.94 -24.18 18.97
N ASP A 446 -6.96 -25.00 19.22
CA ASP A 446 -7.66 -25.06 20.51
C ASP A 446 -6.78 -25.43 21.70
N SER A 447 -5.70 -26.17 21.48
CA SER A 447 -4.71 -26.50 22.51
C SER A 447 -4.13 -25.23 23.14
N GLN A 448 -3.92 -24.17 22.35
CA GLN A 448 -3.41 -22.90 22.83
C GLN A 448 -4.46 -22.11 23.64
N ARG A 449 -5.74 -22.18 23.23
CA ARG A 449 -6.86 -21.61 24.00
C ARG A 449 -6.98 -22.28 25.35
N ARG A 450 -7.01 -23.63 25.37
CA ARG A 450 -7.10 -24.44 26.59
C ARG A 450 -5.90 -24.23 27.52
N ALA A 451 -4.68 -24.12 26.98
CA ALA A 451 -3.48 -23.81 27.76
C ALA A 451 -3.57 -22.44 28.44
N ALA A 452 -4.07 -21.41 27.75
CA ALA A 452 -4.27 -20.09 28.35
C ALA A 452 -5.29 -20.14 29.50
N TYR A 453 -6.43 -20.83 29.32
CA TYR A 453 -7.40 -21.05 30.39
C TYR A 453 -6.82 -21.87 31.55
N GLY A 454 -5.99 -22.88 31.27
CA GLY A 454 -5.29 -23.68 32.29
C GLY A 454 -4.32 -22.87 33.15
N MET A 455 -3.80 -21.75 32.64
CA MET A 455 -3.01 -20.77 33.40
C MET A 455 -3.85 -19.73 34.16
N GLY A 456 -5.18 -19.88 34.17
CA GLY A 456 -6.10 -18.95 34.82
C GLY A 456 -6.38 -17.66 34.03
N ALA A 457 -6.06 -17.61 32.73
CA ALA A 457 -6.37 -16.44 31.92
C ALA A 457 -7.88 -16.29 31.73
N THR A 458 -8.38 -15.06 31.85
CA THR A 458 -9.75 -14.71 31.45
C THR A 458 -9.94 -14.78 29.94
N ARG A 459 -11.18 -14.90 29.45
CA ARG A 459 -11.51 -14.91 28.02
C ARG A 459 -10.91 -13.72 27.26
N TRP A 460 -11.01 -12.52 27.83
CA TRP A 460 -10.39 -11.32 27.25
C TRP A 460 -8.86 -11.41 27.20
N GLN A 461 -8.21 -11.89 28.27
CA GLN A 461 -6.76 -12.08 28.29
C GLN A 461 -6.35 -13.09 27.22
N MET A 462 -7.02 -14.24 27.14
CA MET A 462 -6.77 -15.28 26.13
C MET A 462 -6.87 -14.72 24.71
N VAL A 463 -7.96 -14.00 24.39
CA VAL A 463 -8.12 -13.36 23.07
C VAL A 463 -6.99 -12.37 22.79
N ARG A 464 -6.68 -11.48 23.73
CA ARG A 464 -5.69 -10.41 23.55
C ARG A 464 -4.25 -10.92 23.46
N THR A 465 -3.87 -11.94 24.23
CA THR A 465 -2.47 -12.38 24.34
C THR A 465 -2.14 -13.58 23.46
N THR A 466 -3.14 -14.38 23.11
CA THR A 466 -2.92 -15.68 22.45
C THR A 466 -3.54 -15.69 21.06
N VAL A 467 -4.86 -15.54 20.96
CA VAL A 467 -5.58 -15.70 19.68
C VAL A 467 -5.32 -14.54 18.73
N LEU A 468 -5.58 -13.30 19.17
CA LEU A 468 -5.48 -12.14 18.28
C LEU A 468 -4.06 -11.98 17.71
N PRO A 469 -2.96 -12.03 18.50
CA PRO A 469 -1.62 -11.89 17.95
C PRO A 469 -1.25 -12.98 16.92
N ARG A 470 -1.74 -14.21 17.11
CA ARG A 470 -1.52 -15.33 16.17
C ARG A 470 -2.40 -15.26 14.93
N ALA A 471 -3.63 -14.77 15.06
CA ALA A 471 -4.53 -14.56 13.93
C ALA A 471 -4.19 -13.29 13.11
N MET A 472 -3.50 -12.30 13.70
CA MET A 472 -3.22 -11.00 13.06
C MET A 472 -2.61 -11.11 11.65
N PRO A 473 -1.60 -11.96 11.37
CA PRO A 473 -1.07 -12.09 10.01
C PRO A 473 -2.12 -12.54 8.98
N GLY A 474 -3.01 -13.46 9.38
CA GLY A 474 -4.14 -13.93 8.56
C GLY A 474 -5.18 -12.83 8.36
N ILE A 475 -5.62 -12.20 9.45
CA ILE A 475 -6.58 -11.06 9.43
C ILE A 475 -6.08 -9.94 8.51
N LEU A 476 -4.79 -9.57 8.63
CA LEU A 476 -4.17 -8.55 7.80
C LEU A 476 -4.16 -8.99 6.33
N THR A 477 -3.83 -10.25 6.03
CA THR A 477 -3.85 -10.75 4.64
C THR A 477 -5.26 -10.67 4.04
N GLY A 478 -6.28 -11.12 4.75
CA GLY A 478 -7.68 -10.99 4.31
C GLY A 478 -8.09 -9.54 4.07
N THR A 479 -7.72 -8.65 4.98
CA THR A 479 -7.99 -7.20 4.88
C THR A 479 -7.30 -6.58 3.66
N ILE A 480 -6.05 -6.99 3.38
CA ILE A 480 -5.30 -6.50 2.21
C ILE A 480 -6.02 -6.86 0.91
N LEU A 481 -6.48 -8.11 0.80
CA LEU A 481 -7.25 -8.57 -0.36
C LEU A 481 -8.58 -7.80 -0.50
N ALA A 482 -9.26 -7.56 0.63
CA ALA A 482 -10.47 -6.75 0.70
C ALA A 482 -10.25 -5.31 0.21
N LEU A 483 -9.20 -4.63 0.68
CA LEU A 483 -8.84 -3.28 0.22
C LEU A 483 -8.41 -3.26 -1.25
N GLY A 484 -7.71 -4.31 -1.70
CA GLY A 484 -7.34 -4.51 -3.10
C GLY A 484 -8.55 -4.62 -4.03
N ARG A 485 -9.65 -5.23 -3.55
CA ARG A 485 -10.94 -5.19 -4.25
C ARG A 485 -11.55 -3.79 -4.19
N ALA A 486 -11.57 -3.16 -3.02
CA ALA A 486 -12.18 -1.84 -2.80
C ALA A 486 -11.68 -0.76 -3.77
N ILE A 487 -10.36 -0.72 -4.05
CA ILE A 487 -9.75 0.34 -4.87
C ILE A 487 -10.18 0.27 -6.35
N GLY A 488 -10.62 -0.90 -6.81
CA GLY A 488 -11.12 -1.13 -8.17
C GLY A 488 -12.64 -1.01 -8.31
N GLU A 489 -13.39 -0.83 -7.22
CA GLU A 489 -14.86 -0.79 -7.27
C GLU A 489 -15.37 0.50 -7.92
N THR A 490 -16.15 0.36 -9.00
CA THR A 490 -16.74 1.50 -9.74
C THR A 490 -18.24 1.60 -9.58
N ALA A 491 -18.95 0.46 -9.57
CA ALA A 491 -20.41 0.42 -9.56
C ALA A 491 -21.05 1.08 -8.33
N PRO A 492 -20.59 0.84 -7.08
CA PRO A 492 -21.16 1.53 -5.92
C PRO A 492 -20.93 3.06 -5.99
N LEU A 493 -19.78 3.49 -6.51
CA LEU A 493 -19.40 4.90 -6.62
C LEU A 493 -20.29 5.65 -7.61
N LEU A 494 -20.65 5.01 -8.72
CA LEU A 494 -21.62 5.54 -9.68
C LEU A 494 -22.98 5.81 -9.03
N MET A 495 -23.47 4.86 -8.22
CA MET A 495 -24.78 4.98 -7.58
C MET A 495 -24.83 6.10 -6.54
N VAL A 496 -23.76 6.29 -5.75
CA VAL A 496 -23.71 7.36 -4.73
C VAL A 496 -23.33 8.74 -5.28
N GLY A 497 -23.23 8.86 -6.61
CA GLY A 497 -23.04 10.14 -7.29
C GLY A 497 -21.60 10.66 -7.30
N VAL A 498 -20.60 9.77 -7.23
CA VAL A 498 -19.20 10.16 -7.42
C VAL A 498 -19.01 10.68 -8.86
N ALA A 499 -18.40 11.85 -8.97
CA ALA A 499 -18.22 12.52 -10.25
C ALA A 499 -17.32 11.68 -11.18
N ALA A 500 -17.60 11.73 -12.49
CA ALA A 500 -16.76 11.08 -13.49
C ALA A 500 -15.34 11.68 -13.51
N VAL A 501 -15.28 13.01 -13.35
CA VAL A 501 -14.07 13.81 -13.44
C VAL A 501 -14.21 14.98 -12.47
N VAL A 502 -13.14 15.29 -11.74
CA VAL A 502 -13.00 16.52 -10.94
C VAL A 502 -11.63 17.11 -11.24
N ARG A 503 -11.55 18.44 -11.39
CA ARG A 503 -10.28 19.14 -11.68
C ARG A 503 -9.50 19.57 -10.46
N ILE A 504 -10.15 19.61 -9.30
CA ILE A 504 -9.55 20.02 -8.03
C ILE A 504 -9.51 18.81 -7.10
N PRO A 505 -8.35 18.44 -6.54
CA PRO A 505 -8.27 17.36 -5.55
C PRO A 505 -9.15 17.65 -4.33
N PRO A 506 -9.76 16.63 -3.73
CA PRO A 506 -10.50 16.80 -2.49
C PRO A 506 -9.58 17.31 -1.37
N ASN A 507 -10.02 18.35 -0.66
CA ASN A 507 -9.29 18.96 0.47
C ASN A 507 -9.81 18.53 1.84
N SER A 508 -10.85 17.68 1.87
CA SER A 508 -11.50 17.16 3.06
C SER A 508 -12.30 15.90 2.71
N PHE A 509 -12.51 15.01 3.67
CA PHE A 509 -13.35 13.83 3.47
C PHE A 509 -14.82 14.16 3.12
N PHE A 510 -15.27 15.40 3.41
CA PHE A 510 -16.62 15.86 3.07
C PHE A 510 -16.69 16.63 1.74
N SER A 511 -15.56 16.73 1.03
CA SER A 511 -15.53 17.36 -0.31
C SER A 511 -15.91 16.34 -1.39
N ARG A 512 -16.40 16.85 -2.52
CA ARG A 512 -16.64 16.03 -3.72
C ARG A 512 -15.32 15.55 -4.29
N PHE A 513 -15.33 14.36 -4.87
CA PHE A 513 -14.13 13.75 -5.44
C PHE A 513 -14.45 12.95 -6.72
N SER A 514 -13.39 12.57 -7.43
CA SER A 514 -13.41 11.48 -8.41
C SER A 514 -12.52 10.36 -7.87
N ALA A 515 -12.80 9.12 -8.29
CA ALA A 515 -11.95 7.98 -8.02
C ALA A 515 -11.28 7.53 -9.32
N MET A 516 -10.05 7.03 -9.23
CA MET A 516 -9.30 6.49 -10.37
C MET A 516 -10.13 5.54 -11.25
N PRO A 517 -10.76 4.46 -10.73
CA PRO A 517 -11.49 3.53 -11.59
C PRO A 517 -12.73 4.19 -12.25
N ARG A 518 -13.35 5.17 -11.57
CA ARG A 518 -14.45 5.94 -12.13
C ARG A 518 -13.98 6.85 -13.27
N GLN A 519 -12.82 7.49 -13.13
CA GLN A 519 -12.24 8.34 -14.16
C GLN A 519 -11.77 7.53 -15.37
N ILE A 520 -11.11 6.39 -15.16
CA ILE A 520 -10.71 5.43 -16.21
C ILE A 520 -11.94 4.97 -16.99
N PHE A 521 -13.03 4.60 -16.29
CA PHE A 521 -14.29 4.24 -16.93
C PHE A 521 -14.91 5.39 -17.75
N SER A 522 -14.65 6.65 -17.39
CA SER A 522 -15.09 7.79 -18.18
C SER A 522 -14.30 7.94 -19.49
N TRP A 523 -12.98 7.70 -19.46
CA TRP A 523 -12.12 7.75 -20.63
C TRP A 523 -12.42 6.63 -21.61
N ALA A 524 -12.76 5.43 -21.11
CA ALA A 524 -13.18 4.31 -21.94
C ALA A 524 -14.42 4.60 -22.81
N ARG A 525 -15.19 5.64 -22.47
CA ARG A 525 -16.39 6.06 -23.20
C ARG A 525 -16.15 7.21 -24.17
N LEU A 526 -14.95 7.79 -24.18
CA LEU A 526 -14.60 8.84 -25.12
C LEU A 526 -14.23 8.20 -26.47
N ALA A 527 -14.73 8.78 -27.56
CA ALA A 527 -14.54 8.22 -28.91
C ALA A 527 -13.15 8.52 -29.51
N GLN A 528 -12.37 9.40 -28.89
CA GLN A 528 -11.03 9.78 -29.36
C GLN A 528 -10.03 8.63 -29.11
N PRO A 529 -9.29 8.16 -30.13
CA PRO A 529 -8.31 7.07 -29.99
C PRO A 529 -7.26 7.35 -28.91
N GLU A 530 -6.82 8.59 -28.77
CA GLU A 530 -5.80 9.03 -27.82
C GLU A 530 -6.23 8.83 -26.37
N PHE A 531 -7.52 9.04 -26.07
CA PHE A 531 -8.06 8.75 -24.74
C PHE A 531 -8.16 7.25 -24.47
N TYR A 532 -8.50 6.46 -25.49
CA TYR A 532 -8.72 5.03 -25.35
C TYR A 532 -7.42 4.22 -25.27
N HIS A 533 -6.45 4.53 -26.12
CA HIS A 533 -5.16 3.84 -26.18
C HIS A 533 -4.11 4.49 -25.30
N GLY A 534 -4.06 5.83 -25.17
CA GLY A 534 -3.04 6.51 -24.38
C GLY A 534 -3.46 6.75 -22.93
N VAL A 535 -4.31 7.75 -22.71
CA VAL A 535 -4.69 8.28 -21.39
C VAL A 535 -5.30 7.19 -20.48
N LEU A 536 -6.14 6.32 -21.03
CA LEU A 536 -6.74 5.20 -20.30
C LEU A 536 -5.67 4.21 -19.83
N ALA A 537 -4.76 3.81 -20.71
CA ALA A 537 -3.70 2.86 -20.39
C ALA A 537 -2.76 3.42 -19.32
N ALA A 538 -2.37 4.69 -19.44
CA ALA A 538 -1.63 5.40 -18.40
C ALA A 538 -2.38 5.40 -17.07
N GLY A 539 -3.69 5.70 -17.08
CA GLY A 539 -4.53 5.64 -15.88
C GLY A 539 -4.61 4.27 -15.23
N VAL A 540 -4.72 3.19 -16.02
CA VAL A 540 -4.69 1.80 -15.52
C VAL A 540 -3.33 1.50 -14.88
N LEU A 541 -2.23 1.92 -15.50
CA LEU A 541 -0.89 1.75 -14.93
C LEU A 541 -0.77 2.46 -13.58
N VAL A 542 -1.32 3.67 -13.43
CA VAL A 542 -1.35 4.38 -12.14
C VAL A 542 -2.14 3.59 -11.10
N LEU A 543 -3.35 3.13 -11.43
CA LEU A 543 -4.19 2.36 -10.52
C LEU A 543 -3.48 1.09 -10.04
N LEU A 544 -2.86 0.35 -10.96
CA LEU A 544 -2.07 -0.85 -10.65
C LEU A 544 -0.86 -0.53 -9.78
N THR A 545 -0.14 0.55 -10.10
CA THR A 545 1.02 0.99 -9.32
C THR A 545 0.60 1.33 -7.89
N VAL A 546 -0.50 2.07 -7.70
CA VAL A 546 -1.06 2.38 -6.37
C VAL A 546 -1.55 1.12 -5.64
N LEU A 547 -2.22 0.19 -6.33
CA LEU A 547 -2.66 -1.09 -5.77
C LEU A 547 -1.46 -1.90 -5.25
N LEU A 548 -0.41 -2.05 -6.08
CA LEU A 548 0.81 -2.78 -5.71
C LEU A 548 1.53 -2.11 -4.55
N MET A 549 1.59 -0.77 -4.50
CA MET A 549 2.13 -0.04 -3.35
C MET A 549 1.35 -0.30 -2.08
N MET A 550 0.02 -0.18 -2.13
CA MET A 550 -0.85 -0.39 -0.98
C MET A 550 -0.68 -1.81 -0.43
N ASN A 551 -0.72 -2.81 -1.31
CA ASN A 551 -0.53 -4.21 -0.95
C ASN A 551 0.88 -4.47 -0.40
N GLY A 552 1.92 -3.93 -1.04
CA GLY A 552 3.31 -4.04 -0.58
C GLY A 552 3.51 -3.44 0.81
N THR A 553 2.96 -2.24 1.05
CA THR A 553 2.98 -1.57 2.36
C THR A 553 2.33 -2.43 3.43
N ALA A 554 1.17 -2.98 3.12
CA ALA A 554 0.43 -3.78 4.06
C ALA A 554 1.09 -5.16 4.32
N ILE A 555 1.74 -5.75 3.32
CA ILE A 555 2.59 -6.94 3.49
C ILE A 555 3.78 -6.64 4.41
N LEU A 556 4.44 -5.48 4.27
CA LEU A 556 5.52 -5.08 5.18
C LEU A 556 5.03 -4.98 6.63
N LEU A 557 3.84 -4.40 6.85
CA LEU A 557 3.20 -4.36 8.17
C LEU A 557 2.91 -5.77 8.69
N ARG A 558 2.40 -6.68 7.85
CA ARG A 558 2.13 -8.09 8.19
C ARG A 558 3.39 -8.86 8.60
N ASN A 559 4.48 -8.72 7.84
CA ASN A 559 5.72 -9.47 8.07
C ASN A 559 6.35 -9.19 9.45
N LYS A 560 6.06 -8.03 10.06
CA LYS A 560 6.46 -7.72 11.44
C LYS A 560 5.78 -8.64 12.47
N TYR A 561 4.53 -9.04 12.21
CA TYR A 561 3.77 -9.91 13.12
C TYR A 561 4.16 -11.39 12.94
N GLN A 562 4.52 -11.82 11.73
CA GLN A 562 4.97 -13.19 11.46
C GLN A 562 6.32 -13.53 12.13
N ARG A 563 7.25 -12.58 12.24
CA ARG A 563 8.58 -12.82 12.86
C ARG A 563 8.56 -13.00 14.39
N ARG A 564 7.38 -13.01 15.01
CA ARG A 564 7.20 -13.26 16.45
C ARG A 564 6.69 -14.66 16.76
N GLU A 565 6.46 -15.46 15.72
CA GLU A 565 6.37 -16.92 15.78
C GLU A 565 7.77 -17.51 15.71
#